data_AF-A0AAV8A3P9-F1
#
_entry.id   AF-A0AAV8A3P9-F1
#
_cell.length_a   1.000
_cell.length_b   1.000
_cell.length_c   1.000
_cell.angle_alpha   90.00
_cell.angle_beta   90.00
_cell.angle_gamma   90.00
#
_symmetry.space_group_name_H-M   'P 1'
#
loop_
_entity.id
_entity.type
_entity.pdbx_description
1 polymer ?
#
loop_
_entity_poly.entity_id
_entity_poly.type
_entity_poly.pdbx_seq_one_letter_code
_entity_poly.pdbx_strand_id
1 'polypeptide(L)'
;MKNNHKKKQRIYEQVINSLSDTADNKMKDTCNNLDTDQQDALMRYIYKGLENCDNSLKLLKWHGALSEVAGLGCIMRVMSEKRKRVL
;
A
#
# COMPACT_ATOMS: atom_id res chain seq x y z
N MET A 1 2.43 19.83 15.94
CA MET A 1 1.60 18.64 15.62
C MET A 1 0.85 18.74 14.27
N LYS A 2 0.24 19.88 13.90
CA LYS A 2 -0.50 20.04 12.63
C LYS A 2 0.32 19.83 11.34
N ASN A 3 1.60 20.24 11.31
CA ASN A 3 2.45 20.10 10.11
C ASN A 3 2.77 18.65 9.73
N ASN A 4 2.89 17.75 10.72
CA ASN A 4 3.27 16.36 10.43
C ASN A 4 2.09 15.56 9.85
N HIS A 5 0.88 15.83 10.34
CA HIS A 5 -0.35 15.24 9.81
C HIS A 5 -0.58 15.63 8.35
N LYS A 6 -0.44 16.92 8.02
CA LYS A 6 -0.57 17.42 6.63
C LYS A 6 0.48 16.78 5.70
N LYS A 7 1.70 16.57 6.19
CA LYS A 7 2.77 15.89 5.44
C LYS A 7 2.42 14.42 5.16
N LYS A 8 1.98 13.67 6.17
CA LYS A 8 1.56 12.27 6.00
C LYS A 8 0.41 12.12 5.01
N GLN A 9 -0.58 13.01 5.10
CA GLN A 9 -1.71 13.04 4.17
C GLN A 9 -1.26 13.24 2.71
N ARG A 10 -0.37 14.21 2.47
CA ARG A 10 0.19 14.44 1.14
C ARG A 10 0.93 13.22 0.59
N ILE A 11 1.73 12.54 1.43
CA ILE A 11 2.45 11.33 1.03
C ILE A 11 1.45 10.22 0.69
N TYR A 12 0.41 10.05 1.50
CA TYR A 12 -0.66 9.08 1.24
C TYR A 12 -1.33 9.33 -0.12
N GLU A 13 -1.75 10.55 -0.41
CA GLU A 13 -2.38 10.91 -1.69
C GLU A 13 -1.45 10.62 -2.88
N GLN A 14 -0.15 10.96 -2.75
CA GLN A 14 0.84 10.68 -3.78
C GLN A 14 1.00 9.18 -4.05
N VAL A 15 1.03 8.36 -3.00
CA VAL A 15 1.12 6.90 -3.14
C VAL A 15 -0.15 6.37 -3.81
N ILE A 16 -1.34 6.71 -3.32
CA ILE A 16 -2.60 6.19 -3.89
C ILE A 16 -2.76 6.60 -5.36
N ASN A 17 -2.43 7.83 -5.73
CA ASN A 17 -2.48 8.26 -7.12
C ASN A 17 -1.51 7.45 -8.01
N SER A 18 -0.28 7.23 -7.52
CA SER A 18 0.71 6.41 -8.26
C SER A 18 0.24 4.96 -8.45
N LEU A 19 -0.42 4.38 -7.45
CA LEU A 19 -1.02 3.05 -7.53
C LEU A 19 -2.18 3.01 -8.53
N SER A 20 -2.99 4.07 -8.59
CA SER A 20 -4.09 4.19 -9.56
C SER A 20 -3.60 4.27 -11.01
N ASP A 21 -2.52 5.02 -11.25
CA ASP A 21 -1.98 5.28 -12.60
C ASP A 21 -1.13 4.12 -13.16
N THR A 22 -0.64 3.24 -12.30
CA THR A 22 0.22 2.12 -12.72
C THR A 22 -0.57 1.07 -13.50
N ALA A 23 -0.08 0.67 -14.68
CA ALA A 23 -0.72 -0.38 -15.49
C ALA A 23 -0.71 -1.75 -14.77
N ASP A 24 -1.79 -2.53 -14.92
CA ASP A 24 -1.98 -3.80 -14.20
C ASP A 24 -0.86 -4.82 -14.47
N ASN A 25 -0.36 -4.88 -15.70
CA ASN A 25 0.73 -5.79 -16.09
C ASN A 25 2.08 -5.45 -15.44
N LYS A 26 2.26 -4.23 -14.91
CA LYS A 26 3.50 -3.79 -14.24
C LYS A 26 3.48 -4.00 -12.72
N MET A 27 2.36 -4.43 -12.14
CA MET A 27 2.21 -4.51 -10.69
C MET A 27 3.17 -5.53 -10.06
N LYS A 28 3.24 -6.75 -10.63
CA LYS A 28 4.12 -7.82 -10.13
C LYS A 28 5.58 -7.42 -10.23
N ASP A 29 5.99 -6.87 -11.37
CA ASP A 29 7.36 -6.39 -11.57
C ASP A 29 7.73 -5.29 -10.58
N THR A 30 6.79 -4.37 -10.31
CA THR A 30 6.99 -3.37 -9.26
C THR A 30 7.20 -4.02 -7.90
N CYS A 31 6.36 -4.98 -7.52
CA CYS A 31 6.45 -5.67 -6.23
C CYS A 31 7.77 -6.47 -6.07
N ASN A 32 8.25 -7.08 -7.15
CA ASN A 32 9.52 -7.82 -7.17
C ASN A 32 10.75 -6.92 -6.95
N ASN A 33 10.64 -5.63 -7.31
CA ASN A 33 11.71 -4.65 -7.10
C ASN A 33 11.69 -4.02 -5.70
N LEU A 34 10.71 -4.37 -4.87
CA LEU A 34 10.61 -3.88 -3.49
C LEU A 34 11.27 -4.85 -2.51
N ASP A 35 11.97 -4.31 -1.53
CA ASP A 35 12.41 -5.09 -0.38
C ASP A 35 11.22 -5.45 0.54
N THR A 36 11.46 -6.35 1.52
CA THR A 36 10.40 -6.83 2.42
C THR A 36 9.74 -5.70 3.24
N ASP A 37 10.51 -4.70 3.67
CA ASP A 37 9.98 -3.58 4.47
C ASP A 37 9.12 -2.66 3.61
N GLN A 38 9.50 -2.47 2.35
CA GLN A 38 8.76 -1.72 1.34
C GLN A 38 7.49 -2.44 0.92
N GLN A 39 7.52 -3.76 0.78
CA GLN A 39 6.33 -4.59 0.53
C GLN A 39 5.31 -4.45 1.66
N ASP A 40 5.76 -4.54 2.92
CA ASP A 40 4.90 -4.31 4.07
C ASP A 40 4.36 -2.87 4.10
N ALA A 41 5.17 -1.88 3.70
CA ALA A 41 4.73 -0.50 3.58
C ALA A 41 3.65 -0.32 2.53
N LEU A 42 3.83 -0.92 1.34
CA LEU A 42 2.84 -0.90 0.28
C LEU A 42 1.53 -1.54 0.76
N MET A 43 1.59 -2.68 1.44
CA MET A 43 0.40 -3.34 2.00
C MET A 43 -0.33 -2.45 3.03
N ARG A 44 0.39 -1.68 3.87
CA ARG A 44 -0.23 -0.66 4.75
C ARG A 44 -0.97 0.43 3.97
N TYR A 45 -0.38 0.95 2.91
CA TYR A 45 -1.02 1.97 2.08
C TYR A 45 -2.25 1.42 1.35
N ILE A 46 -2.21 0.18 0.88
CA ILE A 46 -3.34 -0.50 0.26
C ILE A 46 -4.52 -0.60 1.24
N TYR A 47 -4.30 -1.15 2.44
CA TYR A 47 -5.37 -1.24 3.45
C TYR A 47 -5.90 0.13 3.85
N LYS A 48 -5.01 1.13 3.99
CA LYS A 48 -5.45 2.51 4.29
C LYS A 48 -6.27 3.12 3.15
N GLY A 49 -5.94 2.81 1.90
CA GLY A 49 -6.72 3.21 0.73
C GLY A 49 -8.10 2.59 0.72
N LEU A 50 -8.18 1.29 1.03
CA LEU A 50 -9.44 0.54 1.09
C LEU A 50 -10.39 1.05 2.17
N GLU A 51 -9.91 1.68 3.25
CA GLU A 51 -10.77 2.34 4.25
C GLU A 51 -11.63 3.46 3.64
N ASN A 52 -11.15 4.13 2.57
CA ASN A 52 -11.83 5.25 1.92
C ASN A 52 -12.70 4.80 0.73
N CYS A 53 -12.72 3.51 0.39
CA CYS A 53 -13.46 2.89 -0.71
C CYS A 53 -13.20 3.43 -2.14
N ASP A 54 -12.47 4.53 -2.31
CA ASP A 54 -12.06 5.05 -3.61
C ASP A 54 -11.05 4.12 -4.30
N ASN A 55 -11.26 3.82 -5.58
CA ASN A 55 -10.38 2.96 -6.39
C ASN A 55 -10.19 1.53 -5.84
N SER A 56 -11.16 1.02 -5.08
CA SER A 56 -11.12 -0.30 -4.43
C SER A 56 -10.71 -1.45 -5.37
N LEU A 57 -11.21 -1.46 -6.61
CA LEU A 57 -10.84 -2.49 -7.60
C LEU A 57 -9.34 -2.50 -7.89
N LYS A 58 -8.73 -1.33 -8.07
CA LYS A 58 -7.31 -1.20 -8.37
C LYS A 58 -6.44 -1.58 -7.17
N LEU A 59 -6.86 -1.16 -5.98
CA LEU A 59 -6.18 -1.50 -4.73
C LEU A 59 -6.26 -3.01 -4.43
N LEU A 60 -7.38 -3.67 -4.76
CA LEU A 60 -7.50 -5.13 -4.65
C LEU A 60 -6.61 -5.88 -5.65
N LYS A 61 -6.42 -5.34 -6.86
CA LYS A 61 -5.43 -5.89 -7.81
C LYS A 61 -4.01 -5.78 -7.28
N TRP A 62 -3.65 -4.62 -6.70
CA TRP A 62 -2.37 -4.44 -6.02
C TRP A 62 -2.19 -5.40 -4.84
N HIS A 63 -3.23 -5.57 -4.01
CA HIS A 63 -3.22 -6.53 -2.90
C HIS A 63 -2.92 -7.95 -3.41
N GLY A 64 -3.61 -8.39 -4.46
CA GLY A 64 -3.40 -9.71 -5.07
C GLY A 64 -1.97 -9.87 -5.61
N ALA A 65 -1.50 -8.90 -6.41
CA ALA A 65 -0.17 -8.93 -6.99
C ALA A 65 0.94 -8.97 -5.93
N LEU A 66 0.80 -8.17 -4.86
CA LEU A 66 1.76 -8.13 -3.77
C LEU A 66 1.75 -9.43 -2.95
N SER A 67 0.58 -10.00 -2.69
CA SER A 67 0.46 -11.25 -1.93
C SER A 67 1.02 -12.45 -2.69
N GLU A 68 0.97 -12.42 -4.01
CA GLU A 68 1.59 -13.45 -4.86
C GLU A 68 3.12 -13.39 -4.81
N VAL A 69 3.71 -12.19 -4.74
CA VAL A 69 5.17 -11.98 -4.68
C VAL A 69 5.73 -12.17 -3.27
N ALA A 70 5.10 -11.55 -2.26
CA ALA A 70 5.61 -11.49 -0.88
C ALA A 70 5.04 -12.59 0.03
N GLY A 71 4.07 -13.37 -0.46
CA GLY A 71 3.31 -14.33 0.32
C GLY A 71 2.36 -13.68 1.34
N LEU A 72 1.62 -14.52 2.08
CA LEU A 72 0.64 -14.06 3.07
C LEU A 72 1.27 -13.40 4.31
N GLY A 73 2.58 -13.55 4.50
CA GLY A 73 3.30 -12.95 5.63
C GLY A 73 3.22 -11.42 5.65
N CYS A 74 3.20 -10.77 4.48
CA CYS A 74 3.08 -9.31 4.38
C CYS A 74 1.75 -8.79 4.96
N ILE A 75 0.65 -9.53 4.72
CA ILE A 75 -0.66 -9.22 5.29
C ILE A 75 -0.62 -9.36 6.81
N MET A 76 -0.12 -10.50 7.32
CA MET A 76 -0.12 -10.79 8.76
C MET A 76 0.72 -9.78 9.56
N ARG A 77 1.87 -9.34 9.03
CA ARG A 77 2.70 -8.31 9.65
C ARG A 77 1.98 -6.98 9.75
N VAL A 78 1.31 -6.55 8.68
CA VAL A 78 0.52 -5.31 8.66
C VAL A 78 -0.67 -5.38 9.62
N MET A 79 -1.43 -6.48 9.60
CA MET A 79 -2.58 -6.66 10.48
C MET A 79 -2.19 -6.74 11.97
N SER A 80 -0.97 -7.19 12.27
CA SER A 80 -0.46 -7.29 13.64
C SER A 80 0.21 -6.00 14.13
N GLU A 81 0.44 -5.02 13.26
CA GLU A 81 1.22 -3.83 13.58
C GLU A 81 0.42 -2.80 14.39
N LYS A 82 0.78 -2.59 15.66
CA LYS A 82 0.09 -1.65 16.56
C LYS A 82 0.49 -0.18 16.40
N ARG A 83 1.61 0.12 15.73
CA ARG A 83 2.34 1.39 15.91
C ARG A 83 2.56 2.27 14.66
N LYS A 84 2.30 1.78 13.44
CA LYS A 84 2.54 2.54 12.19
C LYS A 84 1.26 2.76 11.38
N ARG A 85 0.36 3.61 11.88
CA ARG A 85 -0.75 4.11 11.06
C ARG A 85 -0.22 5.14 10.06
N VAL A 86 -0.60 4.95 8.80
CA VAL A 86 -0.21 5.79 7.65
C VAL A 86 -0.64 7.26 7.83
N LEU A 87 -1.62 7.53 8.70
CA LEU A 87 -2.03 8.85 9.16
C LEU A 87 -1.87 8.95 10.68
#